data_AF-A0A958ZC41-F1
#
_entry.id   AF-A0A958ZC41-F1
#
_cell.length_a   1.000
_cell.length_b   1.000
_cell.length_c   1.000
_cell.angle_alpha   90.00
_cell.angle_beta   90.00
_cell.angle_gamma   90.00
#
_symmetry.space_group_name_H-M   'P 1'
#
loop_
_entity.id
_entity.type
_entity.pdbx_description
1 polymer ?
#
loop_
_entity_poly.entity_id
_entity_poly.type
_entity_poly.pdbx_seq_one_letter_code
_entity_poly.pdbx_strand_id
1 'polypeptide(L)'
;MQKSISTTLVIILFSIVSNAQNNPYNNYQKDWKQVEQFELDNLPKSALEAVESIYKKAKKDHNGPQIVKTLLYKSKFALILQEDAELKVVDDL
;
A
#
# COMPACT_ATOMS: atom_id res chain seq x y z
N MET A 1 -11.26 -23.95 -43.10
CA MET A 1 -11.73 -22.56 -42.92
C MET A 1 -12.23 -22.29 -41.51
N GLN A 2 -13.19 -23.05 -40.96
CA GLN A 2 -13.67 -22.86 -39.57
C GLN A 2 -12.58 -22.97 -38.49
N LYS A 3 -11.67 -23.95 -38.58
CA LYS A 3 -10.57 -24.12 -37.61
C LYS A 3 -9.65 -22.89 -37.53
N SER A 4 -9.30 -22.29 -38.69
CA SER A 4 -8.47 -21.06 -38.71
C SER A 4 -9.18 -19.86 -38.12
N ILE A 5 -10.50 -19.73 -38.30
CA ILE A 5 -11.31 -18.66 -37.69
C ILE A 5 -11.33 -18.81 -36.16
N SER A 6 -11.49 -20.05 -35.66
CA SER A 6 -11.42 -20.33 -34.23
C SER A 6 -10.05 -20.01 -33.63
N THR A 7 -8.95 -20.29 -34.35
CA THR A 7 -7.60 -19.95 -33.88
C THR A 7 -7.39 -18.44 -33.79
N THR A 8 -7.84 -17.67 -34.80
CA THR A 8 -7.75 -16.20 -34.78
C THR A 8 -8.57 -15.59 -33.65
N LEU A 9 -9.75 -16.14 -33.35
CA LEU A 9 -10.59 -15.68 -32.24
C LEU A 9 -9.90 -15.87 -30.88
N VAL A 10 -9.23 -17.01 -30.68
CA VAL A 10 -8.48 -17.27 -29.43
C VAL A 10 -7.34 -16.28 -29.23
N ILE A 11 -6.64 -15.88 -30.30
CA ILE A 11 -5.54 -14.90 -30.23
C ILE A 11 -6.06 -13.50 -29.85
N ILE A 12 -7.22 -13.10 -30.40
CA ILE A 12 -7.87 -11.83 -30.05
C ILE A 12 -8.32 -11.85 -28.59
N LEU A 13 -8.92 -12.96 -28.13
CA LEU A 13 -9.34 -13.14 -26.74
C LEU A 13 -8.14 -13.16 -25.78
N PHE A 14 -7.00 -13.71 -26.17
CA PHE A 14 -5.78 -13.70 -25.34
C PHE A 14 -5.16 -12.29 -25.20
N SER A 15 -5.33 -11.44 -26.22
CA SER A 15 -4.81 -10.08 -26.24
C SER A 15 -5.56 -9.14 -25.27
N ILE A 16 -6.87 -9.33 -25.09
CA ILE A 16 -7.67 -8.55 -24.13
C ILE A 16 -7.39 -8.91 -22.66
N VAL A 17 -7.09 -10.18 -22.33
CA VAL A 17 -6.70 -10.57 -20.95
C VAL A 17 -5.31 -10.07 -20.57
N SER A 18 -4.41 -9.92 -21.53
CA SER A 18 -3.05 -9.41 -21.27
C SER A 18 -3.05 -7.95 -20.78
N ASN A 19 -3.99 -7.14 -21.27
CA ASN A 19 -4.15 -5.74 -20.83
C ASN A 19 -4.81 -5.61 -19.44
N ALA A 20 -5.54 -6.63 -18.98
CA ALA A 20 -6.18 -6.65 -17.66
C ALA A 20 -5.21 -6.96 -16.50
N GLN A 21 -3.97 -7.38 -16.80
CA GLN A 21 -2.96 -7.69 -15.77
C GLN A 21 -2.35 -6.43 -15.11
N ASN A 22 -2.56 -5.25 -15.71
CA ASN A 22 -2.17 -3.96 -15.14
C ASN A 22 -3.19 -3.55 -14.06
N ASN A 23 -3.15 -4.25 -12.94
CA ASN A 23 -4.06 -4.00 -11.84
C ASN A 23 -3.64 -2.73 -11.07
N PRO A 24 -4.43 -1.62 -11.07
CA PRO A 24 -4.13 -0.44 -10.26
C PRO A 24 -4.07 -0.75 -8.75
N TYR A 25 -4.68 -1.85 -8.29
CA TYR A 25 -4.58 -2.32 -6.90
C TYR A 25 -3.17 -2.81 -6.51
N ASN A 26 -2.30 -3.16 -7.45
CA ASN A 26 -0.93 -3.64 -7.19
C ASN A 26 0.12 -2.51 -7.06
N ASN A 27 -0.26 -1.24 -7.16
CA ASN A 27 0.67 -0.10 -7.16
C ASN A 27 1.12 0.37 -5.75
N TYR A 28 0.93 -0.43 -4.70
CA TYR A 28 1.23 -0.03 -3.31
C TYR A 28 2.37 -0.82 -2.67
N GLN A 29 2.87 -1.87 -3.35
CA GLN A 29 3.84 -2.79 -2.75
C GLN A 29 5.14 -2.10 -2.37
N LYS A 30 5.66 -1.22 -3.25
CA LYS A 30 6.89 -0.46 -2.97
C LYS A 30 6.70 0.47 -1.77
N ASP A 31 5.56 1.16 -1.72
CA ASP A 31 5.26 2.09 -0.63
C ASP A 31 5.17 1.35 0.72
N TRP A 32 4.49 0.19 0.75
CA TRP A 32 4.40 -0.64 1.96
C TRP A 32 5.73 -1.26 2.38
N LYS A 33 6.60 -1.65 1.43
CA LYS A 33 7.96 -2.10 1.76
C LYS A 33 8.77 -1.02 2.46
N GLN A 34 8.56 0.25 2.08
CA GLN A 34 9.23 1.36 2.76
C GLN A 34 8.71 1.56 4.19
N VAL A 35 7.40 1.43 4.42
CA VAL A 35 6.82 1.44 5.77
C VAL A 35 7.44 0.31 6.61
N GLU A 36 7.47 -0.91 6.09
CA GLU A 36 8.05 -2.07 6.77
C GLU A 36 9.53 -1.87 7.10
N GLN A 37 10.31 -1.29 6.18
CA GLN A 37 11.71 -0.98 6.45
C GLN A 37 11.86 0.03 7.60
N PHE A 38 11.06 1.10 7.63
CA PHE A 38 11.09 2.05 8.74
C PHE A 38 10.66 1.43 10.08
N GLU A 39 9.74 0.45 10.05
CA GLU A 39 9.39 -0.30 11.26
C GLU A 39 10.56 -1.16 11.76
N LEU A 40 11.24 -1.89 10.86
CA LEU A 40 12.41 -2.70 11.19
C LEU A 40 13.56 -1.84 11.72
N ASP A 41 13.71 -0.62 11.20
CA ASP A 41 14.73 0.33 11.62
C ASP A 41 14.35 1.09 12.91
N ASN A 42 13.20 0.78 13.54
CA ASN A 42 12.67 1.48 14.72
C ASN A 42 12.51 3.01 14.49
N LEU A 43 12.02 3.39 13.31
CA LEU A 43 11.76 4.79 12.92
C LEU A 43 10.23 5.06 12.81
N PRO A 44 9.47 5.04 13.92
CA PRO A 44 8.02 5.15 13.90
C PRO A 44 7.50 6.47 13.32
N LYS A 45 8.26 7.57 13.46
CA LYS A 45 7.92 8.87 12.83
C LYS A 45 7.97 8.78 11.30
N SER A 46 9.05 8.24 10.75
CA SER A 46 9.23 8.06 9.31
C SER A 46 8.24 7.03 8.74
N ALA A 47 7.93 5.98 9.49
CA ALA A 47 6.90 5.01 9.13
C ALA A 47 5.52 5.67 9.04
N LEU A 48 5.15 6.52 10.01
CA LEU A 48 3.91 7.29 10.00
C LEU A 48 3.83 8.22 8.78
N GLU A 49 4.89 8.96 8.46
CA GLU A 49 4.95 9.85 7.29
C GLU A 49 4.76 9.07 5.98
N ALA A 50 5.38 7.90 5.84
CA ALA A 50 5.20 7.03 4.69
C ALA A 50 3.73 6.54 4.56
N VAL A 51 3.10 6.16 5.68
CA VAL A 51 1.68 5.77 5.70
C VAL A 51 0.74 6.92 5.32
N GLU A 52 1.04 8.15 5.75
CA GLU A 52 0.27 9.35 5.33
C GLU A 52 0.35 9.58 3.82
N SER A 53 1.52 9.33 3.23
CA SER A 53 1.71 9.40 1.77
C SER A 53 0.84 8.36 1.05
N ILE A 54 0.83 7.11 1.56
CA ILE A 54 -0.03 6.03 1.05
C ILE A 54 -1.51 6.41 1.17
N TYR A 55 -1.93 7.01 2.29
CA TYR A 55 -3.31 7.41 2.50
C TYR A 55 -3.77 8.45 1.47
N LYS A 56 -2.94 9.47 1.21
CA LYS A 56 -3.23 10.49 0.18
C LYS A 56 -3.37 9.87 -1.20
N LYS A 57 -2.48 8.94 -1.56
CA LYS A 57 -2.52 8.19 -2.83
C LYS A 57 -3.79 7.34 -2.91
N ALA A 58 -4.11 6.58 -1.86
CA ALA A 58 -5.30 5.73 -1.79
C ALA A 58 -6.61 6.52 -1.90
N LYS A 59 -6.67 7.74 -1.34
CA LYS A 59 -7.80 8.65 -1.51
C LYS A 59 -7.95 9.12 -2.96
N LYS A 60 -6.85 9.46 -3.63
CA LYS A 60 -6.83 9.87 -5.04
C LYS A 60 -7.25 8.72 -5.96
N ASP A 61 -6.81 7.51 -5.66
CA ASP A 61 -7.12 6.30 -6.44
C ASP A 61 -8.49 5.69 -6.09
N HIS A 62 -9.25 6.29 -5.16
CA HIS A 62 -10.49 5.75 -4.61
C HIS A 62 -10.36 4.29 -4.10
N ASN A 63 -9.21 3.94 -3.53
CA ASN A 63 -8.88 2.60 -3.07
C ASN A 63 -9.28 2.39 -1.59
N GLY A 64 -10.54 2.02 -1.37
CA GLY A 64 -11.11 1.77 -0.03
C GLY A 64 -10.27 0.84 0.86
N PRO A 65 -9.83 -0.34 0.39
CA PRO A 65 -8.98 -1.23 1.18
C PRO A 65 -7.69 -0.59 1.67
N GLN A 66 -7.00 0.18 0.83
CA GLN A 66 -5.76 0.86 1.22
C GLN A 66 -6.03 2.01 2.21
N ILE A 67 -7.14 2.75 2.04
CA ILE A 67 -7.59 3.77 3.00
C ILE A 67 -7.75 3.13 4.39
N VAL A 68 -8.50 2.04 4.51
CA VAL A 68 -8.69 1.35 5.80
C VAL A 68 -7.35 0.88 6.38
N LYS A 69 -6.49 0.25 5.56
CA LYS A 69 -5.17 -0.22 6.01
C LYS A 69 -4.32 0.92 6.58
N THR A 70 -4.28 2.07 5.90
CA THR A 70 -3.50 3.22 6.39
C THR A 70 -4.05 3.81 7.69
N LEU A 71 -5.37 3.83 7.90
CA LEU A 71 -5.95 4.32 9.16
C LEU A 71 -5.53 3.44 10.35
N LEU A 72 -5.49 2.12 10.17
CA LEU A 72 -5.01 1.19 11.21
C LEU A 72 -3.53 1.45 11.55
N TYR A 73 -2.68 1.61 10.54
CA TYR A 73 -1.25 1.88 10.75
C TYR A 73 -1.00 3.26 11.36
N LYS A 74 -1.76 4.29 10.97
CA LYS A 74 -1.70 5.61 11.61
C LYS A 74 -2.00 5.52 13.10
N SER A 75 -3.05 4.76 13.48
CA SER A 75 -3.37 4.52 14.88
C SER A 75 -2.23 3.79 15.61
N LYS A 76 -1.64 2.77 14.99
CA LYS A 76 -0.50 2.04 15.56
C LYS A 76 0.67 2.99 15.88
N PHE A 77 1.11 3.79 14.91
CA PHE A 77 2.27 4.66 15.12
C PHE A 77 1.98 5.83 16.06
N ALA A 78 0.74 6.34 16.08
CA ALA A 78 0.36 7.37 17.05
C ALA A 78 0.51 6.88 18.50
N LEU A 79 0.12 5.63 18.78
CA LEU A 79 0.26 5.02 20.10
C LEU A 79 1.73 4.83 20.49
N ILE A 80 2.55 4.29 19.59
CA ILE A 80 3.99 4.08 19.83
C ILE A 80 4.68 5.43 20.13
N LEU A 81 4.40 6.45 19.32
CA LEU A 81 5.02 7.77 19.50
C LEU A 81 4.57 8.48 20.78
N GLN A 82 3.35 8.20 21.24
CA GLN A 82 2.87 8.70 22.53
C GLN A 82 3.59 8.01 23.69
N GLU A 83 3.72 6.68 23.65
CA GLU A 83 4.43 5.90 24.67
C GLU A 83 5.90 6.35 24.79
N ASP A 84 6.61 6.52 23.67
CA ASP A 84 7.99 7.04 23.64
C ASP A 84 8.10 8.43 24.27
N ALA A 85 7.10 9.30 24.06
CA ALA A 85 7.08 10.64 24.62
C ALA A 85 6.81 10.63 26.13
N GLU A 86 5.90 9.78 26.60
CA GLU A 86 5.59 9.63 28.03
C GLU A 86 6.79 9.06 28.80
N LEU A 87 7.45 8.02 28.27
CA LEU A 87 8.67 7.45 28.86
C LEU A 87 9.76 8.51 29.02
N LYS A 88 9.99 9.32 27.99
CA LYS A 88 11.00 10.38 28.03
C LYS A 88 10.74 11.40 29.15
N VAL A 89 9.48 11.78 29.38
CA VAL A 89 9.13 12.70 30.47
C VAL A 89 9.45 12.10 31.84
N VAL A 90 9.26 10.79 32.01
CA VAL A 90 9.59 10.09 33.26
C VAL A 90 11.10 9.99 33.46
N ASP A 91 11.88 9.72 32.42
CA ASP A 91 13.35 9.66 32.50
C ASP A 91 14.00 11.01 32.83
N ASP A 92 13.33 12.12 32.48
CA ASP A 92 13.80 13.49 32.76
C ASP A 92 13.46 13.97 34.20
N LEU A 93 12.75 13.18 35.03
CA LEU A 93 12.39 13.46 36.43
C LEU A 93 13.41 12.90 37.43
#